data_AF-A0A354XA22-F1
#
_entry.id   AF-A0A354XA22-F1
#
_cell.length_a   1.000
_cell.length_b   1.000
_cell.length_c   1.000
_cell.angle_alpha   90.00
_cell.angle_beta   90.00
_cell.angle_gamma   90.00
#
_symmetry.space_group_name_H-M   'P 1'
#
loop_
_entity.id
_entity.type
_entity.pdbx_description
1 polymer ?
#
loop_
_entity_poly.entity_id
_entity_poly.type
_entity_poly.pdbx_seq_one_letter_code
_entity_poly.pdbx_strand_id
1 'polypeptide(L)'
;MVILTFIFGYLYGFFALSNIIFPIFYSIPKSIQLHKSNKLIKRIPLIQLVAPSILWALITLGLLWLIHQVSPGQQEVFLSAMLFALVSMLFQVKKTWRDLELDFNSTWREYLKDS
;
A
#
# COMPACT_ATOMS: atom_id res chain seq x y z
N MET A 1 11.51 -16.28 19.41
CA MET A 1 11.53 -16.26 17.92
C MET A 1 10.16 -16.02 17.33
N VAL A 2 9.14 -16.84 17.62
CA VAL A 2 7.75 -16.64 17.12
C VAL A 2 7.21 -15.22 17.35
N ILE A 3 7.33 -14.68 18.57
CA ILE A 3 6.87 -13.31 18.89
C ILE A 3 7.58 -12.25 18.04
N LEU A 4 8.90 -12.40 17.83
CA LEU A 4 9.68 -11.46 17.02
C LEU A 4 9.27 -11.54 15.55
N THR A 5 9.08 -12.75 15.01
CA THR A 5 8.55 -12.95 13.66
C THR A 5 7.18 -12.31 13.49
N PHE A 6 6.31 -12.46 14.49
CA PHE A 6 4.98 -11.87 14.47
C PHE A 6 5.03 -10.35 14.48
N ILE A 7 5.80 -9.74 15.39
CA ILE A 7 5.96 -8.28 15.45
C ILE A 7 6.54 -7.75 14.14
N PHE A 8 7.59 -8.39 13.62
CA PHE A 8 8.20 -8.01 12.36
C PHE A 8 7.22 -8.14 11.19
N GLY A 9 6.52 -9.28 11.09
CA GLY A 9 5.52 -9.52 10.05
C GLY A 9 4.33 -8.57 10.12
N TYR A 10 3.94 -8.14 11.32
CA TYR A 10 2.90 -7.15 11.51
C TYR A 10 3.36 -5.76 11.05
N LEU A 11 4.53 -5.28 11.50
CA LEU A 11 5.06 -3.97 11.11
C LEU A 11 5.36 -3.90 9.62
N TYR A 12 6.05 -4.90 9.09
CA TYR A 12 6.31 -5.04 7.66
C TYR A 12 4.99 -5.13 6.89
N GLY A 13 4.07 -5.99 7.33
CA GLY A 13 2.77 -6.18 6.69
C GLY A 13 1.98 -4.89 6.61
N PHE A 14 1.93 -4.12 7.70
CA PHE A 14 1.24 -2.83 7.72
C PHE A 14 1.80 -1.86 6.68
N PHE A 15 3.13 -1.77 6.58
CA PHE A 15 3.79 -0.89 5.64
C PHE A 15 3.71 -1.38 4.18
N ALA A 16 3.91 -2.66 3.92
CA ALA A 16 3.81 -3.23 2.58
C ALA A 16 2.37 -3.14 2.06
N LEU A 17 1.39 -3.51 2.90
CA LEU A 17 -0.02 -3.46 2.53
C LEU A 17 -0.51 -2.03 2.33
N SER A 18 -0.03 -1.03 3.09
CA SER A 18 -0.39 0.37 2.83
C SER A 18 0.05 0.82 1.43
N ASN A 19 1.26 0.43 1.01
CA ASN A 19 1.79 0.75 -0.32
C ASN A 19 1.14 -0.06 -1.46
N ILE A 20 0.47 -1.18 -1.14
CA ILE A 20 -0.27 -1.98 -2.13
C ILE A 20 -1.71 -1.49 -2.23
N ILE A 21 -2.40 -1.37 -1.09
CA ILE A 21 -3.84 -1.12 -1.02
C ILE A 21 -4.14 0.34 -1.37
N PHE A 22 -3.41 1.32 -0.82
CA PHE A 22 -3.77 2.72 -1.04
C PHE A 22 -3.68 3.16 -2.50
N PRO A 23 -2.63 2.81 -3.27
CA PRO A 23 -2.63 3.18 -4.68
C PRO A 23 -3.78 2.54 -5.46
N ILE A 24 -4.09 1.27 -5.20
CA ILE A 24 -5.15 0.52 -5.88
C ILE A 24 -6.55 1.07 -5.55
N PHE A 25 -6.85 1.26 -4.27
CA PHE A 25 -8.19 1.60 -3.81
C PHE A 25 -8.45 3.11 -3.64
N TYR A 26 -7.40 3.94 -3.60
CA TYR A 26 -7.52 5.40 -3.49
C TYR A 26 -7.00 6.13 -4.74
N SER A 27 -5.71 6.00 -5.03
CA SER A 27 -5.05 6.88 -6.00
C SER A 27 -5.53 6.65 -7.43
N ILE A 28 -5.77 5.39 -7.81
CA ILE A 28 -6.36 5.04 -9.12
C ILE A 28 -7.77 5.64 -9.27
N PRO A 29 -8.77 5.31 -8.42
CA PRO A 29 -10.12 5.85 -8.60
C PRO A 29 -10.16 7.38 -8.50
N LYS A 30 -9.35 7.98 -7.61
CA LYS A 30 -9.22 9.44 -7.52
C LYS A 30 -8.70 10.05 -8.82
N SER A 31 -7.67 9.47 -9.43
CA SER A 31 -7.14 9.96 -10.72
C SER A 31 -8.18 9.91 -11.84
N ILE A 32 -9.00 8.84 -11.88
CA ILE A 32 -10.07 8.68 -12.85
C ILE A 32 -11.17 9.72 -12.61
N GLN A 33 -11.54 9.96 -11.35
CA GLN A 33 -12.51 10.98 -10.98
C GLN A 33 -12.03 12.39 -11.35
N LEU A 34 -10.76 12.70 -11.11
CA LEU A 34 -10.15 14.00 -11.47
C LEU A 34 -10.07 14.20 -12.97
N HIS A 35 -9.80 13.14 -13.74
CA HIS A 35 -9.86 13.19 -15.19
C HIS A 35 -11.28 13.47 -15.70
N LYS A 36 -12.29 12.75 -15.18
CA LYS A 36 -13.71 12.95 -15.53
C LYS A 36 -14.23 14.34 -15.17
N SER A 37 -13.74 14.92 -14.07
CA SER A 37 -14.12 16.27 -13.62
C SER A 37 -13.30 17.39 -14.25
N ASN A 38 -12.44 17.08 -15.23
CA ASN A 38 -11.57 18.03 -15.93
C ASN A 38 -10.68 18.85 -14.98
N LYS A 39 -10.30 18.28 -13.82
CA LYS A 39 -9.44 18.90 -12.80
C LYS A 39 -7.94 18.60 -13.00
N LEU A 40 -7.58 17.89 -14.06
CA LEU A 40 -6.19 17.55 -14.40
C LEU A 40 -5.64 18.45 -15.51
N ILE A 41 -4.44 19.00 -15.32
CA ILE A 41 -3.66 19.72 -16.35
C ILE A 41 -3.10 18.70 -17.37
N LYS A 42 -2.55 17.60 -16.84
CA LYS A 42 -1.96 16.48 -17.59
C LYS A 42 -2.45 15.15 -17.00
N ARG A 43 -2.54 14.11 -17.82
CA ARG A 43 -2.96 12.77 -17.35
C ARG A 43 -1.87 12.19 -16.45
N ILE A 44 -2.27 11.70 -15.26
CA ILE A 44 -1.38 10.94 -14.38
C ILE A 44 -1.09 9.59 -15.04
N PRO A 45 0.19 9.22 -15.28
CA PRO A 45 0.53 7.93 -15.86
C PRO A 45 0.12 6.80 -14.92
N LEU A 46 -0.71 5.85 -15.42
CA LEU A 46 -1.15 4.69 -14.63
C LEU A 46 0.04 3.88 -14.09
N ILE A 47 1.14 3.80 -14.85
CA ILE A 47 2.34 3.10 -14.41
C ILE A 47 2.92 3.68 -13.12
N GLN A 48 2.89 5.00 -12.94
CA GLN A 48 3.42 5.64 -11.74
C GLN A 48 2.51 5.42 -10.52
N LEU A 49 1.21 5.18 -10.74
CA LEU A 49 0.26 4.81 -9.68
C LEU A 49 0.41 3.35 -9.25
N VAL A 50 0.69 2.44 -10.20
CA VAL A 50 0.65 0.99 -9.95
C VAL A 50 2.04 0.40 -9.66
N ALA A 51 3.12 1.00 -10.18
CA ALA A 51 4.48 0.50 -9.99
C ALA A 51 4.89 0.33 -8.51
N PRO A 52 4.58 1.26 -7.59
CA PRO A 52 4.88 1.06 -6.17
C PRO A 52 4.20 -0.20 -5.61
N SER A 53 2.92 -0.41 -5.93
CA SER A 53 2.18 -1.59 -5.45
C SER A 53 2.74 -2.90 -6.02
N ILE A 54 3.15 -2.92 -7.29
CA ILE A 54 3.81 -4.08 -7.90
C ILE A 54 5.15 -4.35 -7.21
N LEU A 55 5.96 -3.30 -6.99
CA LEU A 55 7.25 -3.43 -6.33
C LEU A 55 7.11 -4.03 -4.93
N TRP A 56 6.17 -3.52 -4.13
CA TRP A 56 5.92 -4.03 -2.79
C TRP A 56 5.35 -5.45 -2.78
N ALA A 57 4.54 -5.82 -3.78
CA ALA A 57 4.08 -7.19 -3.94
C ALA A 57 5.26 -8.14 -4.23
N LEU A 58 6.18 -7.76 -5.12
CA LEU A 58 7.37 -8.55 -5.44
C LEU A 58 8.31 -8.69 -4.23
N ILE A 59 8.54 -7.60 -3.48
CA ILE A 59 9.35 -7.63 -2.24
C ILE A 59 8.70 -8.59 -1.23
N THR A 60 7.37 -8.54 -1.09
CA THR A 60 6.63 -9.40 -0.17
C THR A 60 6.73 -10.88 -0.57
N LEU A 61 6.62 -11.20 -1.86
CA LEU A 61 6.83 -12.55 -2.37
C LEU A 61 8.26 -13.04 -2.13
N GLY A 62 9.26 -12.19 -2.38
CA GLY A 62 10.66 -12.50 -2.11
C GLY A 62 10.93 -12.74 -0.63
N LEU A 63 10.33 -11.95 0.25
CA LEU A 63 10.45 -12.10 1.70
C LEU A 63 9.77 -13.39 2.19
N LEU A 64 8.58 -13.71 1.69
CA LEU A 64 7.91 -14.97 2.00
C LEU A 64 8.75 -16.17 1.57
N TRP A 65 9.31 -16.11 0.37
CA TRP A 65 10.22 -17.14 -0.13
C TRP A 65 11.46 -17.28 0.77
N LEU A 66 12.08 -16.17 1.17
CA LEU A 66 13.24 -16.18 2.07
C LEU A 66 12.90 -16.78 3.44
N ILE A 67 11.77 -16.41 4.03
CA ILE A 67 11.31 -16.96 5.31
C ILE A 67 11.07 -18.46 5.19
N HIS A 68 10.48 -18.92 4.09
CA HIS A 68 10.28 -20.34 3.84
C HIS A 68 11.61 -21.12 3.81
N GLN A 69 12.64 -20.56 3.16
CA GLN A 69 13.96 -21.21 3.07
C GLN A 69 14.72 -21.20 4.40
N VAL A 70 14.68 -20.09 5.14
CA VAL A 70 15.49 -19.91 6.36
C VAL A 70 14.78 -20.46 7.60
N SER A 71 13.45 -20.47 7.63
CA SER A 71 12.65 -20.87 8.79
C SER A 71 11.27 -21.39 8.37
N PRO A 72 11.17 -22.63 7.86
CA PRO A 72 9.94 -23.18 7.28
C PRO A 72 8.71 -23.13 8.21
N GLY A 73 8.92 -23.24 9.53
CA GLY A 73 7.84 -23.16 10.53
C GLY A 73 7.40 -21.75 10.94
N GLN A 74 8.07 -20.69 10.43
CA GLN A 74 7.75 -19.30 10.77
C GLN A 74 6.87 -18.62 9.71
N GLN A 75 6.67 -19.25 8.55
CA GLN A 75 5.90 -18.67 7.46
C GLN A 75 4.43 -18.45 7.85
N GLU A 76 3.81 -19.40 8.57
CA GLU A 76 2.43 -19.27 9.06
C GLU A 76 2.28 -18.13 10.07
N VAL A 77 3.28 -17.97 10.95
CA VAL A 77 3.33 -16.87 11.92
C VAL A 77 3.44 -15.52 11.21
N PHE A 78 4.29 -15.44 10.18
CA PHE A 78 4.45 -14.23 9.39
C PHE A 78 3.17 -13.88 8.60
N LEU A 79 2.53 -14.87 7.97
CA LEU A 79 1.28 -14.68 7.23
C LEU A 79 0.12 -14.28 8.13
N SER A 80 -0.01 -14.88 9.31
CA SER A 80 -1.03 -14.49 10.30
C SER A 80 -0.80 -13.06 10.82
N ALA A 81 0.46 -12.65 11.00
CA ALA A 81 0.78 -11.26 11.35
C ALA A 81 0.43 -10.27 10.23
N MET A 82 0.71 -10.62 8.96
CA MET A 82 0.28 -9.82 7.80
C MET A 82 -1.24 -9.72 7.69
N LEU A 83 -1.97 -10.81 7.96
CA LEU A 83 -3.43 -10.80 8.00
C LEU A 83 -3.95 -9.88 9.11
N PHE A 84 -3.32 -9.91 10.29
CA PHE A 84 -3.68 -9.02 11.40
C PHE A 84 -3.40 -7.55 11.07
N ALA A 85 -2.30 -7.27 10.35
CA ALA A 85 -1.99 -5.94 9.85
C ALA A 85 -3.02 -5.46 8.82
N LEU A 86 -3.44 -6.33 7.89
CA LEU A 86 -4.50 -6.04 6.92
C LEU A 86 -5.80 -5.63 7.61
N VAL A 87 -6.25 -6.46 8.57
CA VAL A 87 -7.48 -6.19 9.33
C VAL A 87 -7.36 -4.88 10.11
N SER A 88 -6.24 -4.68 10.80
CA SER A 88 -5.97 -3.46 11.57
C SER A 88 -5.97 -2.21 10.68
N MET A 89 -5.42 -2.32 9.47
CA MET A 89 -5.43 -1.25 8.49
C MET A 89 -6.87 -0.92 8.06
N LEU A 90 -7.70 -1.93 7.73
CA LEU A 90 -9.11 -1.73 7.36
C LEU A 90 -9.92 -0.99 8.44
N PHE A 91 -9.65 -1.25 9.72
CA PHE A 91 -10.29 -0.50 10.82
C PHE A 91 -9.81 0.96 10.92
N GLN A 92 -8.56 1.24 10.56
CA GLN A 92 -7.97 2.59 10.63
C GLN A 92 -8.28 3.46 9.40
N VAL A 93 -8.75 2.87 8.29
CA VAL A 93 -9.01 3.51 7.00
C VAL A 93 -9.75 4.85 7.10
N LYS A 94 -10.75 4.99 8.00
CA LYS A 94 -11.52 6.25 8.15
C LYS A 94 -10.64 7.46 8.46
N LYS A 95 -9.63 7.31 9.33
CA LYS A 95 -8.72 8.39 9.72
C LYS A 95 -7.73 8.71 8.60
N THR A 96 -7.36 7.70 7.83
CA THR A 96 -6.37 7.78 6.76
C THR A 96 -6.85 8.54 5.53
N TRP A 97 -8.16 8.59 5.21
CA TRP A 97 -8.64 9.23 3.96
C TRP A 97 -8.23 10.71 3.80
N ARG A 98 -8.26 11.48 4.89
CA ARG A 98 -7.85 12.89 4.85
C ARG A 98 -6.35 13.02 4.59
N ASP A 99 -5.56 12.17 5.24
CA ASP A 99 -4.11 12.17 5.11
C ASP A 99 -3.70 11.66 3.72
N LEU A 100 -4.40 10.66 3.18
CA LEU A 100 -4.25 10.18 1.80
C LEU A 100 -4.58 11.26 0.76
N GLU A 101 -5.57 12.12 1.03
CA GLU A 101 -5.89 13.23 0.15
C GLU A 101 -4.78 14.28 0.14
N LEU A 102 -4.20 14.59 1.31
CA LEU A 102 -3.05 15.49 1.42
C LEU A 102 -1.81 14.90 0.73
N ASP A 103 -1.52 13.62 0.93
CA ASP A 103 -0.41 12.91 0.28
C ASP A 103 -0.62 12.85 -1.24
N PHE A 104 -1.84 12.58 -1.70
CA PHE A 104 -2.13 12.56 -3.13
C PHE A 104 -1.96 13.95 -3.75
N ASN A 105 -2.51 14.99 -3.13
CA ASN A 105 -2.42 16.35 -3.67
C ASN A 105 -0.98 16.87 -3.67
N SER A 106 -0.18 16.54 -2.65
CA SER A 106 1.23 16.91 -2.60
C SER A 106 2.06 16.13 -3.64
N THR A 107 1.83 14.83 -3.78
CA THR A 107 2.55 13.97 -4.74
C THR A 107 2.22 14.33 -6.20
N TRP A 108 0.96 14.67 -6.48
CA TRP A 108 0.45 14.89 -7.84
C TRP A 108 0.18 16.35 -8.17
N ARG A 109 0.69 17.29 -7.36
CA ARG A 109 0.43 18.74 -7.50
C ARG A 109 0.58 19.25 -8.92
N GLU A 110 1.65 18.86 -9.62
CA GLU A 110 1.91 19.27 -11.01
C GLU A 110 0.85 18.82 -12.03
N TYR A 111 0.00 17.86 -11.67
CA TYR A 111 -1.04 17.30 -12.52
C TYR A 111 -2.41 17.94 -12.25
N LEU A 112 -2.57 18.70 -11.16
CA LEU A 112 -3.85 19.28 -10.73
C LEU A 112 -4.01 20.73 -11.20
N LYS A 113 -5.19 21.10 -11.69
CA LYS A 113 -5.48 22.48 -12.15
C LYS A 113 -5.56 23.50 -11.00
N ASP A 114 -6.11 23.07 -9.87
CA ASP A 114 -6.24 23.89 -8.67
C ASP A 114 -5.34 23.29 -7.59
N SER A 115 -4.13 23.84 -7.43
CA SER A 115 -3.18 23.49 -6.37
C SER A 115 -3.26 24.47 -5.21
#